data_AF-A0A383BZ25-F1
#
_entry.id   AF-A0A383BZ25-F1
#
_cell.length_a   1.000
_cell.length_b   1.000
_cell.length_c   1.000
_cell.angle_alpha   90.00
_cell.angle_beta   90.00
_cell.angle_gamma   90.00
#
_symmetry.space_group_name_H-M   'P 1'
#
loop_
_entity.id
_entity.type
_entity.pdbx_description
1 polymer ?
#
loop_
_entity_poly.entity_id
_entity_poly.type
_entity_poly.pdbx_seq_one_letter_code
_entity_poly.pdbx_strand_id
1 'polypeptide(L)' 'MSYNKQKTLKNILLLNLIVGIHNIINFALHGYPTALIVGVLNIGAWVMLRDLKIISVIIKNNNKN' A
#
# COMPACT_ATOMS: atom_id res chain seq x y z
N MET A 1 -7.21 -12.46 14.93
CA MET A 1 -7.86 -11.92 13.70
C MET A 1 -7.62 -12.95 12.61
N SER A 2 -8.69 -13.54 12.06
CA SER A 2 -8.64 -14.71 11.17
C SER A 2 -7.61 -14.53 10.05
N TYR A 3 -6.77 -15.55 9.85
CA TYR A 3 -5.62 -15.55 8.92
C TYR A 3 -6.02 -15.10 7.50
N ASN A 4 -7.24 -15.43 7.08
CA ASN A 4 -7.82 -15.00 5.80
C ASN A 4 -7.96 -13.47 5.68
N LYS A 5 -8.39 -12.78 6.75
CA LYS A 5 -8.54 -11.31 6.71
C LYS A 5 -7.20 -10.60 6.53
N GLN A 6 -6.13 -11.14 7.12
CA GLN A 6 -4.78 -10.57 6.96
C GLN A 6 -4.28 -10.70 5.52
N LYS A 7 -4.50 -11.86 4.89
CA LYS A 7 -4.11 -12.16 3.50
C LYS A 7 -4.88 -11.29 2.51
N THR A 8 -6.20 -11.17 2.66
CA THR A 8 -7.04 -10.28 1.83
C THR A 8 -6.58 -8.82 1.91
N LEU A 9 -6.33 -8.32 3.11
CA LEU A 9 -5.83 -6.96 3.28
C LEU A 9 -4.41 -6.77 2.71
N LYS A 10 -3.56 -7.80 2.73
CA LYS A 10 -2.22 -7.74 2.11
C LYS A 10 -2.33 -7.65 0.59
N ASN A 11 -3.27 -8.40 0.00
CA ASN A 11 -3.60 -8.33 -1.43
C ASN A 11 -4.14 -6.96 -1.83
N ILE A 12 -5.05 -6.38 -1.05
CA ILE A 12 -5.60 -5.03 -1.31
C ILE A 12 -4.50 -3.97 -1.28
N LEU A 13 -3.56 -4.05 -0.33
CA LEU A 13 -2.39 -3.18 -0.32
C LEU A 13 -1.55 -3.35 -1.60
N LEU A 14 -1.24 -4.60 -1.97
CA LEU A 14 -0.46 -4.90 -3.17
C LEU A 14 -1.13 -4.36 -4.45
N LEU A 15 -2.46 -4.46 -4.54
CA LEU A 15 -3.24 -3.88 -5.62
C LEU A 15 -3.10 -2.35 -5.66
N ASN A 16 -3.12 -1.70 -4.49
CA ASN A 16 -2.97 -0.24 -4.40
C ASN A 16 -1.59 0.25 -4.87
N LEU A 17 -0.54 -0.55 -4.61
CA LEU A 17 0.80 -0.32 -5.14
C LEU A 17 0.83 -0.42 -6.67
N ILE A 18 0.23 -1.49 -7.23
CA ILE A 18 0.18 -1.71 -8.68
C ILE A 18 -0.53 -0.55 -9.37
N VAL A 19 -1.65 -0.08 -8.82
CA VAL A 19 -2.38 1.08 -9.35
C VAL A 19 -1.53 2.35 -9.28
N GLY A 20 -0.81 2.58 -8.18
CA GLY A 20 0.10 3.72 -8.03
C GLY A 20 1.22 3.72 -9.08
N ILE A 21 1.84 2.57 -9.31
CA ILE A 21 2.88 2.40 -10.34
C ILE A 21 2.29 2.62 -11.75
N HIS A 22 1.10 2.07 -12.01
CA HIS A 22 0.43 2.26 -13.30
C HIS A 22 0.14 3.74 -13.58
N ASN A 23 -0.28 4.50 -12.56
CA ASN A 23 -0.50 5.94 -12.69
C ASN A 23 0.80 6.73 -12.95
N ILE A 24 1.92 6.31 -12.37
CA ILE A 24 3.24 6.92 -12.63
C ILE A 24 3.73 6.60 -14.04
N ILE A 25 3.52 5.36 -14.52
CA ILE A 25 3.83 5.00 -15.91
C ILE A 25 2.95 5.81 -16.87
N ASN A 26 1.67 5.97 -16.54
CA ASN A 26 0.74 6.77 -17.35
C ASN A 26 1.13 8.25 -17.38
N PHE A 27 1.68 8.78 -16.27
CA PHE A 27 2.31 10.10 -16.26
C PHE A 27 3.54 10.15 -17.17
N ALA A 28 4.42 9.15 -17.11
CA ALA A 28 5.63 9.13 -17.95
C ALA A 28 5.29 9.07 -19.45
N LEU A 29 4.17 8.45 -19.83
CA LEU A 29 3.74 8.31 -21.22
C LEU A 29 2.93 9.51 -21.73
N HIS A 30 2.04 10.09 -20.93
CA HIS A 30 1.11 11.13 -21.38
C HIS A 30 1.35 12.51 -20.78
N GLY A 31 2.27 12.65 -19.82
CA GLY A 31 2.65 13.93 -19.23
C GLY A 31 1.63 14.58 -18.30
N TYR A 32 0.56 13.86 -17.87
CA TYR A 32 -0.49 14.43 -17.01
C TYR A 32 -0.06 14.57 -15.54
N PRO A 33 0.28 15.76 -15.04
CA PRO A 33 0.81 15.94 -13.68
C PRO A 33 -0.15 15.45 -12.58
N THR A 34 -1.45 15.42 -12.86
CA THR A 34 -2.47 14.83 -11.99
C THR A 34 -2.27 13.32 -11.77
N ALA A 35 -1.85 12.58 -12.80
CA ALA A 35 -1.56 11.16 -12.69
C ALA A 35 -0.36 10.88 -11.77
N LEU A 36 0.65 11.76 -11.77
CA LEU A 36 1.79 11.69 -10.86
C LEU A 36 1.38 11.95 -9.41
N ILE A 37 0.59 12.98 -9.14
CA ILE A 37 0.11 13.30 -7.79
C ILE A 37 -0.67 12.12 -7.21
N VAL A 38 -1.59 11.56 -8.00
CA VAL A 38 -2.38 10.39 -7.60
C VAL A 38 -1.48 9.16 -7.40
N GLY A 39 -0.49 8.94 -8.27
CA GLY A 39 0.47 7.84 -8.14
C GLY A 39 1.32 7.92 -6.87
N VAL A 40 1.87 9.11 -6.57
CA VAL A 40 2.65 9.38 -5.36
C VAL A 40 1.80 9.24 -4.11
N LEU A 41 0.57 9.75 -4.11
CA LEU A 41 -0.40 9.54 -3.01
C LEU A 41 -0.68 8.04 -2.79
N ASN A 42 -0.87 7.27 -3.86
CA ASN A 42 -1.18 5.85 -3.73
C ASN A 42 0.02 5.03 -3.19
N ILE A 43 1.24 5.32 -3.66
CA ILE A 43 2.46 4.72 -3.12
C ILE A 43 2.71 5.17 -1.68
N GLY A 44 2.53 6.46 -1.38
CA GLY A 44 2.69 7.02 -0.04
C GLY A 44 1.72 6.37 0.96
N ALA A 45 0.44 6.29 0.61
CA ALA A 45 -0.57 5.61 1.40
C ALA A 45 -0.22 4.12 1.59
N TRP A 46 0.29 3.46 0.55
CA TRP A 46 0.74 2.07 0.65
C TRP A 46 1.91 1.91 1.64
N VAL A 47 2.93 2.75 1.58
CA VAL A 47 4.07 2.72 2.51
C VAL A 47 3.59 2.96 3.94
N MET A 48 2.74 3.97 4.16
CA MET A 48 2.22 4.31 5.49
C MET A 48 1.38 3.17 6.09
N LEU A 49 0.47 2.59 5.30
CA LEU A 49 -0.36 1.46 5.71
C LEU A 49 0.47 0.20 5.93
N ARG A 50 1.50 -0.03 5.11
CA ARG A 50 2.43 -1.16 5.29
C ARG A 50 3.17 -1.01 6.62
N ASP A 51 3.67 0.18 6.91
CA ASP A 51 4.46 0.46 8.12
C ASP A 51 3.60 0.31 9.39
N LEU A 52 2.44 0.98 9.44
CA LEU A 52 1.48 0.86 10.55
C LEU A 52 1.02 -0.59 10.79
N LYS A 53 0.87 -1.37 9.72
CA LYS A 53 0.44 -2.77 9.81
C LYS A 53 1.58 -3.70 10.23
N ILE A 54 2.80 -3.47 9.76
CA ILE A 54 4.01 -4.17 10.24
C ILE A 54 4.18 -3.88 11.74
N ILE A 55 4.09 -2.62 12.15
CA ILE A 55 4.16 -2.19 13.54
C ILE A 55 3.07 -2.85 14.39
N SER A 56 1.81 -2.87 13.92
CA SER A 56 0.70 -3.51 14.65
C SER A 56 0.88 -5.03 14.76
N VAL A 57 1.41 -5.69 13.73
CA VAL A 57 1.72 -7.14 13.76
C VAL A 57 2.89 -7.43 14.71
N ILE A 58 3.95 -6.62 14.68
CA ILE A 58 5.12 -6.76 15.58
C ILE A 58 4.69 -6.55 17.05
N ILE A 59 3.95 -5.48 17.34
CA ILE A 59 3.44 -5.18 18.69
C ILE A 59 2.54 -6.33 19.20
N LYS A 60 1.68 -6.87 18.33
CA LYS A 60 0.79 -7.98 18.70
C LYS A 60 1.52 -9.29 18.96
N ASN A 61 2.67 -9.51 18.32
CA ASN A 61 3.48 -10.71 18.53
C ASN A 61 4.32 -10.60 19.82
N ASN A 62 4.78 -9.40 20.17
CA ASN A 62 5.51 -9.17 21.44
C ASN A 62 4.61 -9.27 22.67
N ASN A 63 3.33 -8.91 22.57
CA ASN A 63 2.38 -8.98 23.70
C ASN A 63 1.82 -10.39 23.97
N LYS A 64 2.37 -11.42 23.30
CA LYS A 64 1.94 -12.81 23.41
C LYS A 64 3.05 -13.76 23.89
N ASN A 65 4.21 -13.22 24.25
CA ASN A 65 5.29 -13.90 24.96
C ASN A 65 5.25 -13.52 26.44
#